data_AF-A0A6I3G4H4-F1
#
_entry.id   AF-A0A6I3G4H4-F1
#
_cell.length_a   1.000
_cell.length_b   1.000
_cell.length_c   1.000
_cell.angle_alpha   90.00
_cell.angle_beta   90.00
_cell.angle_gamma   90.00
#
_symmetry.space_group_name_H-M   'P 1'
#
loop_
_entity.id
_entity.type
_entity.pdbx_description
1 polymer ?
#
loop_
_entity_poly.entity_id
_entity_poly.type
_entity_poly.pdbx_seq_one_letter_code
_entity_poly.pdbx_strand_id
1 'polypeptide(L)'
;GDPTTSIVDSDMSFHSVREYVVGDNPKHIHWKLTAKIGQAGKFMLRQYEESRRSKMIVILAANTSEYRANSDEYEIAVSAAGSLGLSAIRDQRKISVLASDEIPALARGRMFAIKEFKVQTKRRLLDDLCLVNASEQAMGLKDVCRLAAAKHADVSLAIIVVGSTVTPRLMQQIKMFLPSNIGVLFVVADSSPDAEPKFAEVNGMKIFTIQEIQDLPGLMGRFIR
;
A
#
# COMPACT_ATOMS: atom_id res chain seq x y z
N GLY A 1 -6.02 25.78 -34.30
CA GLY A 1 -5.31 25.30 -33.10
C GLY A 1 -6.37 25.05 -32.07
N ASP A 2 -6.69 23.78 -31.82
CA ASP A 2 -7.73 23.40 -30.87
C ASP A 2 -7.20 23.45 -29.44
N PRO A 3 -7.79 24.25 -28.55
CA PRO A 3 -7.48 24.19 -27.13
C PRO A 3 -8.13 22.95 -26.53
N THR A 4 -7.33 22.07 -25.95
CA THR A 4 -7.82 20.94 -25.15
C THR A 4 -8.25 21.45 -23.77
N THR A 5 -9.56 21.48 -23.54
CA THR A 5 -10.15 21.59 -22.20
C THR A 5 -10.17 20.21 -21.55
N SER A 6 -9.10 19.83 -20.84
CA SER A 6 -9.16 18.72 -19.90
C SER A 6 -9.69 19.23 -18.55
N ILE A 7 -11.00 19.15 -18.38
CA ILE A 7 -11.64 19.26 -17.07
C ILE A 7 -11.27 17.97 -16.33
N VAL A 8 -10.50 18.08 -15.25
CA VAL A 8 -10.18 16.97 -14.36
C VAL A 8 -11.26 16.93 -13.28
N ASP A 9 -12.26 16.07 -13.46
CA ASP A 9 -13.23 15.76 -12.41
C ASP A 9 -12.64 14.62 -11.59
N SER A 10 -11.80 14.96 -10.60
CA SER A 10 -11.32 13.97 -9.64
C SER A 10 -12.48 13.58 -8.73
N ASP A 11 -12.97 12.35 -8.90
CA ASP A 11 -14.01 11.67 -8.12
C ASP A 11 -14.15 12.18 -6.69
N MET A 12 -15.23 12.92 -6.46
CA MET A 12 -15.65 13.47 -5.17
C MET A 12 -17.00 12.83 -4.79
N SER A 13 -16.99 11.90 -3.83
CA SER A 13 -18.23 11.31 -3.31
C SER A 13 -18.88 12.25 -2.30
N PHE A 14 -20.19 12.45 -2.43
CA PHE A 14 -20.99 13.25 -1.50
C PHE A 14 -20.94 12.64 -0.09
N HIS A 15 -20.47 13.41 0.89
CA HIS A 15 -20.35 12.96 2.28
C HIS A 15 -21.40 13.63 3.16
N SER A 16 -21.48 14.96 3.12
CA SER A 16 -22.39 15.74 3.97
C SER A 16 -22.68 17.13 3.37
N VAL A 17 -23.42 17.96 4.11
CA VAL A 17 -23.68 19.36 3.75
C VAL A 17 -23.37 20.24 4.96
N ARG A 18 -22.70 21.38 4.71
CA ARG A 18 -22.41 22.39 5.74
C ARG A 18 -22.89 23.78 5.33
N GLU A 19 -22.93 24.71 6.28
CA GLU A 19 -23.19 26.12 6.00
C GLU A 19 -22.01 26.75 5.21
N TYR A 20 -22.34 27.60 4.25
CA TYR A 20 -21.41 28.39 3.45
C TYR A 20 -20.65 29.37 4.34
N VAL A 21 -19.34 29.45 4.13
CA VAL A 21 -18.47 30.45 4.75
C VAL A 21 -17.82 31.29 3.66
N VAL A 22 -17.57 32.57 3.94
CA VAL A 22 -16.91 33.48 3.01
C VAL A 22 -15.57 32.88 2.57
N GLY A 23 -15.39 32.74 1.25
CA GLY A 23 -14.23 32.07 0.64
C GLY A 23 -14.58 30.73 -0.03
N ASP A 24 -15.75 30.17 0.27
CA ASP A 24 -16.23 28.95 -0.38
C ASP A 24 -16.60 29.18 -1.85
N ASN A 25 -16.30 28.19 -2.69
CA ASN A 25 -16.63 28.23 -4.12
C ASN A 25 -18.15 28.06 -4.32
N PRO A 26 -18.85 29.05 -4.91
CA PRO A 26 -20.30 29.02 -5.07
C PRO A 26 -20.81 27.90 -5.99
N LYS A 27 -19.95 27.27 -6.81
CA LYS A 27 -20.33 26.13 -7.66
C LYS A 27 -20.77 24.90 -6.87
N HIS A 28 -20.38 24.78 -5.60
CA HIS A 28 -20.74 23.65 -4.74
C HIS A 28 -21.99 23.89 -3.90
N ILE A 29 -22.73 24.97 -4.11
CA ILE A 29 -23.98 25.24 -3.37
C ILE A 29 -25.03 24.16 -3.69
N HIS A 30 -25.55 23.53 -2.64
CA HIS A 30 -26.64 22.56 -2.74
C HIS A 30 -27.99 23.28 -2.82
N TRP A 31 -28.34 23.77 -4.01
CA TRP A 31 -29.52 24.63 -4.21
C TRP A 31 -30.82 24.05 -3.63
N LYS A 32 -31.05 22.74 -3.79
CA LYS A 32 -32.24 22.06 -3.27
C LYS A 32 -32.35 22.06 -1.74
N LEU A 33 -31.22 22.05 -1.03
CA LEU A 33 -31.21 22.04 0.44
C LEU A 33 -31.25 23.46 0.99
N THR A 34 -30.53 24.40 0.35
CA THR A 34 -30.68 25.84 0.59
C THR A 34 -32.15 26.27 0.47
N ALA A 35 -32.83 25.88 -0.60
CA ALA A 35 -34.25 26.18 -0.80
C ALA A 35 -35.15 25.54 0.26
N LYS A 36 -34.84 24.30 0.69
CA LYS A 36 -35.60 23.61 1.74
C LYS A 36 -35.44 24.27 3.12
N ILE A 37 -34.27 24.83 3.42
CA ILE A 37 -34.02 25.54 4.69
C ILE A 37 -34.61 26.94 4.68
N GLY A 38 -34.59 27.64 3.53
CA GLY A 38 -35.34 28.89 3.32
C GLY A 38 -34.86 30.10 4.12
N GLN A 39 -33.68 30.06 4.75
CA GLN A 39 -33.12 31.18 5.51
C GLN A 39 -32.35 32.14 4.59
N ALA A 40 -32.80 33.40 4.54
CA ALA A 40 -32.15 34.43 3.74
C ALA A 40 -30.69 34.64 4.18
N GLY A 41 -29.77 34.61 3.21
CA GLY A 41 -28.34 34.76 3.46
C GLY A 41 -27.59 33.48 3.87
N LYS A 42 -28.29 32.35 4.08
CA LYS A 42 -27.65 31.06 4.40
C LYS A 42 -27.66 30.12 3.21
N PHE A 43 -26.48 29.84 2.70
CA PHE A 43 -26.29 28.86 1.63
C PHE A 43 -25.74 27.58 2.23
N MET A 44 -26.25 26.44 1.75
CA MET A 44 -25.73 25.14 2.12
C MET A 44 -24.77 24.66 1.02
N LEU A 45 -23.56 24.26 1.41
CA LEU A 45 -22.53 23.78 0.50
C LEU A 45 -22.43 22.25 0.55
N ARG A 46 -22.35 21.60 -0.62
CA ARG A 46 -22.01 20.18 -0.72
C ARG A 46 -20.60 20.00 -0.17
N GLN A 47 -20.48 19.22 0.91
CA GLN A 47 -19.19 18.80 1.41
C GLN A 47 -18.89 17.44 0.79
N TYR A 48 -17.93 17.45 -0.12
CA TYR A 48 -17.37 16.25 -0.69
C TYR A 48 -16.27 15.76 0.24
N GLU A 49 -16.26 14.47 0.55
CA GLU A 49 -15.02 13.87 1.04
C GLU A 49 -14.02 13.96 -0.12
N GLU A 50 -12.81 14.47 0.13
CA GLU A 50 -11.73 14.16 -0.80
C GLU A 50 -11.65 12.63 -0.79
N SER A 51 -11.94 11.99 -1.93
CA SER A 51 -11.77 10.56 -2.06
C SER A 51 -10.41 10.24 -1.51
N ARG A 52 -10.33 9.35 -0.49
CA ARG A 52 -9.04 8.92 0.06
C ARG A 52 -8.21 8.51 -1.13
N ARG A 53 -7.24 9.35 -1.49
CA ARG A 53 -6.38 9.09 -2.63
C ARG A 53 -5.74 7.76 -2.31
N SER A 54 -6.10 6.73 -3.07
CA SER A 54 -5.81 5.35 -2.71
C SER A 54 -4.30 5.13 -2.79
N LYS A 55 -3.62 5.37 -1.68
CA LYS A 55 -2.19 5.20 -1.57
C LYS A 55 -1.92 3.78 -1.14
N MET A 56 -1.14 3.11 -1.97
CA MET A 56 -0.66 1.76 -1.73
C MET A 56 0.74 1.83 -1.11
N ILE A 57 1.01 0.97 -0.14
CA ILE A 57 2.39 0.69 0.27
C ILE A 57 2.73 -0.76 -0.06
N VAL A 58 3.92 -0.98 -0.60
CA VAL A 58 4.50 -2.30 -0.77
C VAL A 58 5.67 -2.39 0.20
N ILE A 59 5.58 -3.32 1.13
CA ILE A 59 6.61 -3.57 2.15
C ILE A 59 7.29 -4.89 1.78
N LEU A 60 8.58 -4.83 1.50
CA LEU A 60 9.41 -6.02 1.29
C LEU A 60 10.09 -6.39 2.61
N ALA A 61 9.81 -7.60 3.11
CA ALA A 61 10.57 -8.18 4.20
C ALA A 61 12.04 -8.30 3.79
N ALA A 62 12.94 -8.09 4.74
CA ALA A 62 14.37 -8.05 4.48
C ALA A 62 15.18 -8.79 5.54
N ASN A 63 14.55 -9.29 6.60
CA ASN A 63 15.24 -10.10 7.59
C ASN A 63 15.34 -11.54 7.08
N THR A 64 16.53 -12.14 7.14
CA THR A 64 16.75 -13.52 6.69
C THR A 64 15.84 -14.53 7.39
N SER A 65 15.41 -14.29 8.63
CA SER A 65 14.48 -15.16 9.36
C SER A 65 13.06 -15.20 8.77
N GLU A 66 12.71 -14.25 7.90
CA GLU A 66 11.43 -14.17 7.19
C GLU A 66 11.40 -15.03 5.92
N TYR A 67 12.50 -15.69 5.61
CA TYR A 67 12.69 -16.54 4.43
C TYR A 67 13.30 -17.88 4.83
N ARG A 68 13.01 -18.92 4.06
CA ARG A 68 13.65 -20.22 4.26
C ARG A 68 15.13 -20.12 3.85
N ALA A 69 16.02 -20.67 4.68
CA ALA A 69 17.44 -20.74 4.37
C ALA A 69 17.69 -21.51 3.05
N ASN A 70 18.66 -21.03 2.26
CA ASN A 70 19.06 -21.63 0.98
C ASN A 70 17.89 -21.82 -0.01
N SER A 71 17.03 -20.80 -0.13
CA SER A 71 15.88 -20.81 -1.02
C SER A 71 15.82 -19.55 -1.88
N ASP A 72 15.05 -19.59 -2.97
CA ASP A 72 14.87 -18.46 -3.89
C ASP A 72 13.74 -17.52 -3.44
N GLU A 73 13.17 -17.74 -2.25
CA GLU A 73 12.02 -16.98 -1.76
C GLU A 73 12.26 -15.47 -1.71
N TYR A 74 13.49 -15.06 -1.37
CA TYR A 74 13.83 -13.64 -1.33
C TYR A 74 13.78 -13.02 -2.73
N GLU A 75 14.37 -13.68 -3.73
CA GLU A 75 14.37 -13.20 -5.11
C GLU A 75 12.96 -13.17 -5.72
N ILE A 76 12.13 -14.16 -5.39
CA ILE A 76 10.71 -14.18 -5.76
C ILE A 76 9.97 -13.01 -5.09
N ALA A 77 10.25 -12.73 -3.81
CA ALA A 77 9.67 -11.59 -3.09
C ALA A 77 10.11 -10.24 -3.69
N VAL A 78 11.39 -10.08 -4.04
CA VAL A 78 11.90 -8.89 -4.75
C VAL A 78 11.19 -8.73 -6.10
N SER A 79 11.07 -9.82 -6.86
CA SER A 79 10.36 -9.85 -8.15
C SER A 79 8.89 -9.47 -8.01
N ALA A 80 8.22 -9.94 -6.95
CA ALA A 80 6.83 -9.61 -6.64
C ALA A 80 6.68 -8.14 -6.24
N ALA A 81 7.53 -7.62 -5.36
CA ALA A 81 7.54 -6.22 -4.97
C ALA A 81 7.79 -5.30 -6.17
N GLY A 82 8.75 -5.66 -7.03
CA GLY A 82 9.05 -4.97 -8.28
C GLY A 82 7.85 -4.99 -9.23
N SER A 83 7.21 -6.14 -9.43
CA SER A 83 6.06 -6.29 -10.32
C SER A 83 4.84 -5.48 -9.85
N LEU A 84 4.54 -5.53 -8.54
CA LEU A 84 3.49 -4.71 -7.92
C LEU A 84 3.79 -3.22 -8.07
N GLY A 85 5.04 -2.82 -7.80
CA GLY A 85 5.51 -1.46 -7.95
C GLY A 85 5.41 -0.95 -9.38
N LEU A 86 5.88 -1.73 -10.36
CA LEU A 86 5.80 -1.41 -11.78
C LEU A 86 4.36 -1.31 -12.28
N SER A 87 3.47 -2.20 -11.82
CA SER A 87 2.05 -2.14 -12.15
C SER A 87 1.43 -0.86 -11.61
N ALA A 88 1.68 -0.51 -10.35
CA ALA A 88 1.16 0.72 -9.76
C ALA A 88 1.70 1.99 -10.47
N ILE A 89 2.98 2.02 -10.84
CA ILE A 89 3.59 3.12 -11.61
C ILE A 89 2.94 3.22 -13.00
N ARG A 90 2.76 2.09 -13.70
CA ARG A 90 2.07 2.04 -15.00
C ARG A 90 0.65 2.59 -14.90
N ASP A 91 -0.06 2.22 -13.84
CA ASP A 91 -1.45 2.60 -13.60
C ASP A 91 -1.58 3.99 -12.93
N GLN A 92 -0.48 4.74 -12.81
CA GLN A 92 -0.39 6.08 -12.19
C GLN A 92 -0.99 6.14 -10.77
N ARG A 93 -0.89 5.03 -10.02
CA ARG A 93 -1.35 4.96 -8.63
C ARG A 93 -0.32 5.60 -7.69
N LYS A 94 -0.79 6.23 -6.62
CA LYS A 94 0.08 6.66 -5.53
C LYS A 94 0.63 5.43 -4.81
N ILE A 95 1.94 5.24 -4.86
CA ILE A 95 2.61 4.11 -4.25
C ILE A 95 3.85 4.55 -3.48
N SER A 96 4.17 3.82 -2.41
CA SER A 96 5.49 3.79 -1.79
C SER A 96 5.95 2.34 -1.72
N VAL A 97 7.20 2.07 -2.09
CA VAL A 97 7.83 0.74 -1.90
C VAL A 97 8.93 0.92 -0.87
N LEU A 98 8.96 0.07 0.15
CA LEU A 98 9.90 0.20 1.25
C LEU A 98 10.36 -1.15 1.80
N ALA A 99 11.50 -1.14 2.48
CA ALA A 99 12.07 -2.28 3.20
C ALA A 99 12.75 -1.79 4.48
N SER A 100 13.29 -2.72 5.29
CA SER A 100 14.25 -2.33 6.34
C SER A 100 15.46 -1.64 5.71
N ASP A 101 15.95 -0.60 6.37
CA ASP A 101 17.29 -0.07 6.07
C ASP A 101 18.36 -0.87 6.83
N GLU A 102 19.61 -0.75 6.41
CA GLU A 102 20.73 -1.36 7.13
C GLU A 102 20.96 -0.64 8.45
N ILE A 103 20.95 -1.39 9.56
CA ILE A 103 21.24 -0.87 10.89
C ILE A 103 22.61 -1.39 11.31
N PRO A 104 23.57 -0.50 11.65
CA PRO A 104 24.86 -0.92 12.18
C PRO A 104 24.68 -1.86 13.38
N ALA A 105 25.47 -2.92 13.46
CA ALA A 105 25.32 -3.96 14.49
C ALA A 105 25.29 -3.40 15.92
N LEU A 106 26.04 -2.32 16.20
CA LEU A 106 26.11 -1.66 17.51
C LEU A 106 24.83 -0.91 17.90
N ALA A 107 23.96 -0.58 16.94
CA ALA A 107 22.71 0.15 17.15
C ALA A 107 21.45 -0.74 17.10
N ARG A 108 21.64 -2.07 17.02
CA ARG A 108 20.55 -3.06 16.92
C ARG A 108 19.57 -2.90 18.10
N GLY A 109 18.27 -2.83 17.79
CA GLY A 109 17.19 -2.68 18.77
C GLY A 109 17.07 -1.30 19.41
N ARG A 110 17.94 -0.34 19.05
CA ARG A 110 17.89 1.06 19.53
C ARG A 110 17.57 2.04 18.41
N MET A 111 17.98 1.71 17.19
CA MET A 111 17.68 2.47 15.98
C MET A 111 16.72 1.67 15.12
N PHE A 112 15.77 2.38 14.51
CA PHE A 112 14.82 1.82 13.57
C PHE A 112 14.79 2.69 12.31
N ALA A 113 15.07 2.10 11.16
CA ALA A 113 15.15 2.82 9.90
C ALA A 113 14.54 2.01 8.76
N ILE A 114 13.69 2.64 7.95
CA ILE A 114 13.14 2.06 6.74
C ILE A 114 13.70 2.79 5.52
N LYS A 115 14.07 2.03 4.50
CA LYS A 115 14.50 2.54 3.21
C LYS A 115 13.28 2.63 2.30
N GLU A 116 13.04 3.82 1.73
CA GLU A 116 12.07 3.99 0.65
C GLU A 116 12.77 3.93 -0.70
N PHE A 117 12.21 3.16 -1.63
CA PHE A 117 12.72 3.05 -2.99
C PHE A 117 12.12 4.11 -3.91
N LYS A 118 12.88 4.47 -4.94
CA LYS A 118 12.53 5.50 -5.91
C LYS A 118 11.47 5.02 -6.91
N VAL A 119 10.22 5.39 -6.66
CA VAL A 119 9.06 5.01 -7.49
C VAL A 119 8.73 6.01 -8.61
N GLN A 120 9.57 7.02 -8.88
CA GLN A 120 9.28 8.05 -9.88
C GLN A 120 9.20 7.47 -11.30
N THR A 121 10.02 6.46 -11.59
CA THR A 121 9.98 5.75 -12.87
C THR A 121 10.20 4.26 -12.63
N LYS A 122 9.72 3.42 -13.56
CA LYS A 122 9.95 1.96 -13.51
C LYS A 122 11.42 1.62 -13.35
N ARG A 123 12.29 2.30 -14.12
CA ARG A 123 13.74 2.10 -14.09
C ARG A 123 14.33 2.41 -12.72
N ARG A 124 13.98 3.56 -12.12
CA ARG A 124 14.51 3.95 -10.81
C ARG A 124 14.14 2.95 -9.71
N LEU A 125 12.92 2.40 -9.76
CA LEU A 125 12.50 1.38 -8.81
C LEU A 125 13.30 0.09 -8.99
N LEU A 126 13.48 -0.36 -10.24
CA LEU A 126 14.29 -1.55 -10.54
C LEU A 126 15.76 -1.36 -10.16
N ASP A 127 16.36 -0.20 -10.46
CA ASP A 127 17.75 0.12 -10.09
C ASP A 127 17.96 0.01 -8.57
N ASP A 128 17.00 0.52 -7.79
CA ASP A 128 17.06 0.47 -6.33
C ASP A 128 16.82 -0.96 -5.78
N LEU A 129 15.90 -1.73 -6.39
CA LEU A 129 15.60 -3.13 -6.01
C LEU A 129 16.73 -4.10 -6.36
N CYS A 130 17.49 -3.86 -7.43
CA CYS A 130 18.65 -4.72 -7.77
C CYS A 130 19.78 -4.69 -6.72
N LEU A 131 19.74 -3.75 -5.77
CA LEU A 131 20.75 -3.60 -4.71
C LEU A 131 20.32 -4.19 -3.37
N VAL A 132 19.12 -4.75 -3.27
CA VAL A 132 18.57 -5.24 -2.00
C VAL A 132 19.01 -6.67 -1.74
N ASN A 133 19.25 -6.99 -0.47
CA ASN A 133 19.58 -8.33 0.00
C ASN A 133 18.88 -8.58 1.33
N ALA A 134 18.53 -9.84 1.59
CA ALA A 134 18.12 -10.25 2.93
C ALA A 134 19.32 -10.16 3.88
N SER A 135 19.07 -9.70 5.11
CA SER A 135 20.11 -9.45 6.09
C SER A 135 19.64 -9.85 7.49
N GLU A 136 20.50 -10.50 8.28
CA GLU A 136 20.24 -10.75 9.70
C GLU A 136 20.19 -9.46 10.53
N GLN A 137 20.78 -8.38 10.00
CA GLN A 137 20.81 -7.06 10.61
C GLN A 137 19.56 -6.22 10.28
N ALA A 138 18.76 -6.64 9.31
CA ALA A 138 17.49 -5.98 9.00
C ALA A 138 16.52 -6.08 10.19
N MET A 139 15.68 -5.06 10.36
CA MET A 139 14.61 -5.08 11.35
C MET A 139 13.61 -6.19 11.05
N GLY A 140 13.01 -6.76 12.09
CA GLY A 140 11.89 -7.67 11.92
C GLY A 140 10.68 -6.95 11.33
N LEU A 141 9.91 -7.70 10.53
CA LEU A 141 8.76 -7.21 9.78
C LEU A 141 7.76 -6.40 10.61
N LYS A 142 7.53 -6.80 11.88
CA LYS A 142 6.66 -6.08 12.81
C LYS A 142 7.08 -4.63 13.02
N ASP A 143 8.38 -4.37 13.14
CA ASP A 143 8.92 -3.03 13.35
C ASP A 143 8.85 -2.20 12.06
N VAL A 144 9.20 -2.82 10.93
CA VAL A 144 9.07 -2.20 9.59
C VAL A 144 7.63 -1.75 9.34
N CYS A 145 6.65 -2.63 9.54
CA CYS A 145 5.23 -2.31 9.35
C CYS A 145 4.75 -1.21 10.29
N ARG A 146 5.21 -1.19 11.55
CA ARG A 146 4.86 -0.13 12.52
C ARG A 146 5.40 1.24 12.06
N LEU A 147 6.66 1.29 11.62
CA LEU A 147 7.28 2.52 11.09
C LEU A 147 6.59 2.99 9.81
N ALA A 148 6.30 2.06 8.90
CA ALA A 148 5.61 2.36 7.65
C ALA A 148 4.21 2.93 7.90
N ALA A 149 3.44 2.36 8.84
CA ALA A 149 2.13 2.86 9.22
C ALA A 149 2.19 4.27 9.85
N ALA A 150 3.21 4.54 10.67
CA ALA A 150 3.41 5.87 11.26
C ALA A 150 3.81 6.92 10.20
N LYS A 151 4.65 6.54 9.23
CA LYS A 151 5.16 7.44 8.18
C LYS A 151 4.13 7.69 7.07
N HIS A 152 3.24 6.73 6.81
CA HIS A 152 2.25 6.79 5.74
C HIS A 152 0.83 6.67 6.30
N ALA A 153 0.35 7.73 6.97
CA ALA A 153 -0.97 7.77 7.59
C ALA A 153 -2.15 7.77 6.58
N ASP A 154 -1.88 8.07 5.31
CA ASP A 154 -2.85 8.22 4.21
C ASP A 154 -3.03 6.94 3.36
N VAL A 155 -2.50 5.81 3.82
CA VAL A 155 -2.55 4.53 3.10
C VAL A 155 -3.96 3.94 3.12
N SER A 156 -4.38 3.34 2.01
CA SER A 156 -5.63 2.57 1.92
C SER A 156 -5.39 1.07 1.70
N LEU A 157 -4.19 0.69 1.25
CA LEU A 157 -3.80 -0.70 1.01
C LEU A 157 -2.32 -0.91 1.36
N ALA A 158 -2.05 -1.86 2.26
CA ALA A 158 -0.72 -2.37 2.52
C ALA A 158 -0.55 -3.76 1.88
N ILE A 159 0.42 -3.87 0.97
CA ILE A 159 0.87 -5.14 0.41
C ILE A 159 2.20 -5.48 1.07
N ILE A 160 2.29 -6.63 1.73
CA ILE A 160 3.44 -7.05 2.53
C ILE A 160 3.98 -8.33 1.91
N VAL A 161 5.17 -8.25 1.33
CA VAL A 161 5.82 -9.36 0.62
C VAL A 161 6.82 -10.03 1.55
N VAL A 162 6.67 -11.33 1.76
CA VAL A 162 7.38 -12.12 2.78
C VAL A 162 7.75 -13.50 2.26
N GLY A 163 8.65 -14.21 2.93
CA GLY A 163 8.90 -15.63 2.68
C GLY A 163 7.99 -16.55 3.49
N SER A 164 8.17 -17.86 3.31
CA SER A 164 7.27 -18.89 3.85
C SER A 164 7.36 -19.11 5.36
N THR A 165 8.43 -18.62 6.01
CA THR A 165 8.61 -18.77 7.46
C THR A 165 7.69 -17.82 8.26
N VAL A 166 7.12 -16.80 7.61
CA VAL A 166 6.16 -15.89 8.24
C VAL A 166 4.84 -16.60 8.51
N THR A 167 4.59 -16.88 9.79
CA THR A 167 3.39 -17.62 10.20
C THR A 167 2.12 -16.77 10.13
N PRO A 168 0.93 -17.39 9.95
CA PRO A 168 -0.35 -16.69 10.04
C PRO A 168 -0.54 -15.93 11.36
N ARG A 169 0.02 -16.45 12.47
CA ARG A 169 0.00 -15.76 13.78
C ARG A 169 0.75 -14.44 13.73
N LEU A 170 1.94 -14.40 13.11
CA LEU A 170 2.70 -13.17 12.95
C LEU A 170 1.98 -12.19 12.01
N MET A 171 1.38 -12.67 10.93
CA MET A 171 0.57 -11.84 10.02
C MET A 171 -0.59 -11.16 10.75
N GLN A 172 -1.31 -11.91 11.60
CA GLN A 172 -2.38 -11.36 12.45
C GLN A 172 -1.84 -10.30 13.42
N GLN A 173 -0.68 -10.56 14.05
CA GLN A 173 -0.03 -9.57 14.91
C GLN A 173 0.31 -8.28 14.16
N ILE A 174 0.83 -8.38 12.94
CA ILE A 174 1.15 -7.22 12.09
C ILE A 174 -0.14 -6.47 11.73
N LYS A 175 -1.20 -7.17 11.33
CA LYS A 175 -2.50 -6.55 10.99
C LYS A 175 -3.06 -5.71 12.15
N MET A 176 -2.86 -6.11 13.40
CA MET A 176 -3.29 -5.34 14.58
C MET A 176 -2.57 -3.99 14.75
N PHE A 177 -1.36 -3.81 14.19
CA PHE A 177 -0.65 -2.52 14.22
C PHE A 177 -1.03 -1.59 13.07
N LEU A 178 -1.66 -2.14 12.03
CA LEU A 178 -2.10 -1.37 10.88
C LEU A 178 -3.50 -0.79 11.17
N PRO A 179 -3.82 0.42 10.66
CA PRO A 179 -5.15 0.99 10.82
C PRO A 179 -6.25 0.03 10.33
N SER A 180 -7.37 -0.04 11.06
CA SER A 180 -8.46 -0.98 10.76
C SER A 180 -9.14 -0.75 9.41
N ASN A 181 -9.03 0.47 8.89
CA ASN A 181 -9.64 0.93 7.63
C ASN A 181 -8.75 0.77 6.39
N ILE A 182 -7.61 0.06 6.49
CA ILE A 182 -6.79 -0.26 5.32
C ILE A 182 -6.90 -1.74 4.95
N GLY A 183 -6.96 -2.00 3.64
CA GLY A 183 -6.79 -3.34 3.10
C GLY A 183 -5.38 -3.84 3.39
N VAL A 184 -5.25 -5.13 3.72
CA VAL A 184 -3.94 -5.77 3.95
C VAL A 184 -3.86 -7.03 3.11
N LEU A 185 -2.83 -7.10 2.29
CA LEU A 185 -2.51 -8.24 1.44
C LEU A 185 -1.11 -8.74 1.78
N PHE A 186 -0.99 -9.99 2.21
CA PHE A 186 0.29 -10.68 2.27
C PHE A 186 0.55 -11.37 0.94
N VAL A 187 1.76 -11.22 0.41
CA VAL A 187 2.28 -12.02 -0.70
C VAL A 187 3.42 -12.86 -0.14
N VAL A 188 3.20 -14.16 -0.03
CA VAL A 188 4.11 -15.15 0.53
C VAL A 188 4.84 -15.82 -0.61
N ALA A 189 6.13 -15.58 -0.73
CA ALA A 189 7.01 -16.36 -1.58
C ALA A 189 7.34 -17.68 -0.89
N ASP A 190 6.91 -18.79 -1.47
CA ASP A 190 7.19 -20.14 -0.98
C ASP A 190 7.78 -20.96 -2.13
N SER A 191 9.10 -20.97 -2.25
CA SER A 191 9.81 -21.67 -3.31
C SER A 191 9.99 -23.17 -3.02
N SER A 192 9.26 -23.75 -2.05
CA SER A 192 9.36 -25.18 -1.79
C SER A 192 8.75 -25.98 -2.95
N PRO A 193 9.29 -27.17 -3.30
CA PRO A 193 8.80 -27.93 -4.45
C PRO A 193 7.31 -28.31 -4.36
N ASP A 194 6.82 -28.53 -3.15
CA ASP A 194 5.44 -28.92 -2.88
C ASP A 194 4.50 -27.72 -2.61
N ALA A 195 5.01 -26.48 -2.74
CA ALA A 195 4.19 -25.29 -2.59
C ALA A 195 3.24 -25.13 -3.79
N GLU A 196 1.94 -25.05 -3.50
CA GLU A 196 0.95 -24.69 -4.50
C GLU A 196 0.55 -23.20 -4.37
N PRO A 197 0.46 -22.47 -5.49
CA PRO A 197 -0.07 -21.12 -5.50
C PRO A 197 -1.51 -21.08 -4.98
N LYS A 198 -1.78 -20.23 -4.00
CA LYS A 198 -3.09 -20.19 -3.32
C LYS A 198 -3.48 -18.80 -2.89
N PHE A 199 -4.79 -18.63 -2.76
CA PHE A 199 -5.41 -17.43 -2.18
C PHE A 199 -6.21 -17.83 -0.94
N ALA A 200 -6.04 -17.07 0.13
CA ALA A 200 -6.85 -17.17 1.33
C ALA A 200 -7.24 -15.79 1.84
N GLU A 201 -8.40 -15.71 2.51
CA GLU A 201 -8.82 -14.54 3.25
C GLU A 201 -9.07 -14.95 4.70
N VAL A 202 -8.40 -14.28 5.64
CA VAL A 202 -8.42 -14.64 7.07
C VAL A 202 -8.50 -13.35 7.88
N ASN A 203 -9.51 -13.19 8.73
CA ASN A 203 -9.71 -12.00 9.59
C ASN A 203 -9.53 -10.65 8.86
N GLY A 204 -10.06 -10.52 7.64
CA GLY A 204 -10.00 -9.28 6.85
C GLY A 204 -8.61 -8.94 6.30
N MET A 205 -7.64 -9.85 6.36
CA MET A 205 -6.41 -9.79 5.55
C MET A 205 -6.45 -10.86 4.47
N LYS A 206 -5.94 -10.52 3.30
CA LYS A 206 -5.79 -11.40 2.16
C LYS A 206 -4.38 -11.97 2.15
N ILE A 207 -4.22 -13.21 1.72
CA ILE A 207 -2.94 -13.91 1.64
C ILE A 207 -2.86 -14.57 0.26
N PHE A 208 -1.86 -14.18 -0.52
CA PHE A 208 -1.44 -14.89 -1.73
C PHE A 208 -0.16 -15.64 -1.43
N THR A 209 -0.12 -16.93 -1.73
CA THR A 209 1.13 -17.69 -1.79
C THR A 209 1.49 -17.90 -3.25
N ILE A 210 2.74 -17.62 -3.60
CA ILE A 210 3.31 -17.80 -4.93
C ILE A 210 4.57 -18.66 -4.80
N GLN A 211 4.76 -19.57 -5.75
CA GLN A 211 5.97 -20.38 -5.87
C GLN A 211 6.96 -19.69 -6.82
N GLU A 212 6.43 -19.01 -7.84
CA GLU A 212 7.19 -18.22 -8.80
C GLU A 212 6.46 -16.92 -9.14
N ILE A 213 7.13 -15.98 -9.82
CA ILE A 213 6.54 -14.67 -10.11
C ILE A 213 5.35 -14.74 -11.08
N GLN A 214 5.32 -15.77 -11.92
CA GLN A 214 4.29 -16.04 -12.93
C GLN A 214 2.93 -16.37 -12.29
N ASP A 215 2.90 -16.76 -11.02
CA ASP A 215 1.67 -17.00 -10.26
C ASP A 215 0.91 -15.70 -9.92
N LEU A 216 1.66 -14.60 -9.77
CA LEU A 216 1.13 -13.33 -9.25
C LEU A 216 0.04 -12.71 -10.15
N PRO A 217 0.19 -12.64 -11.49
CA PRO A 217 -0.86 -12.14 -12.39
C PRO A 217 -2.17 -12.93 -12.30
N GLY A 218 -2.10 -14.26 -12.22
CA GLY A 218 -3.27 -15.13 -12.17
C GLY A 218 -4.10 -14.93 -10.89
N LEU A 219 -3.43 -14.58 -9.79
CA LEU A 219 -4.05 -14.32 -8.49
C LEU A 219 -4.58 -12.87 -8.37
N MET A 220 -3.90 -11.90 -8.99
CA MET A 220 -4.32 -10.49 -8.95
C MET A 220 -5.59 -10.20 -9.75
N GLY A 221 -5.85 -10.97 -10.82
CA GLY A 221 -7.11 -10.90 -11.57
C GLY A 221 -8.36 -11.24 -10.75
N ARG A 222 -8.21 -11.96 -9.63
CA ARG A 222 -9.30 -12.30 -8.69
C ARG A 222 -9.52 -11.25 -7.59
N PHE A 223 -8.59 -10.30 -7.43
CA PHE A 223 -8.60 -9.29 -6.36
C PHE A 223 -9.32 -7.99 -6.75
N ILE A 224 -9.39 -7.69 -8.06
CA ILE A 224 -9.93 -6.43 -8.61
C ILE A 224 -11.45 -6.53 -8.92
N ARG A 225 -12.08 -7.69 -8.67
CA ARG A 225 -13.53 -7.85 -8.76
C ARG A 225 -14.21 -7.56 -7.43
#